data_AF-A0A176W4N6-F1
#
_entry.id   AF-A0A176W4N6-F1
#
_cell.length_a   1.000
_cell.length_b   1.000
_cell.length_c   1.000
_cell.angle_alpha   90.00
_cell.angle_beta   90.00
_cell.angle_gamma   90.00
#
_symmetry.space_group_name_H-M   'P 1'
#
loop_
_entity.id
_entity.type
_entity.pdbx_description
1 polymer ?
#
loop_
_entity_poly.entity_id
_entity_poly.type
_entity_poly.pdbx_seq_one_letter_code
_entity_poly.pdbx_strand_id
1 'polypeptide(L)'
;MKAKRLIIDDDSSPESRRTVRKNCSSQEARSVEKPAKSKDEPIMKKSCTEKGRSTFVEKSQASRRDKGKAILNEDIPLKRRDVPEERTQREGPWAEAAEVLTMSLDTEEDPMALEEVAAKAVEDVAATESEPQKVTSPRTSTDTIILEKGKEPSAEETQSATLGAIDVLSVQVLPLLQYLDRKREKYAEGNPSESYVEIVRNWTRAKRELALEFAAKERRSQSTEAKYQALQRKLTAEVERRRKAEQAGDSLCEDVERAKCASVRHLVRQNLMKRLEACRTAYDAESSEVDELQAAAEEAKREYQAELAINWARFQ
;
A
#
# COMPACT_ATOMS: atom_id res chain seq x y z
N MET A 1 -20.20 52.31 -6.66
CA MET A 1 -19.98 51.50 -5.43
C MET A 1 -20.40 50.07 -5.74
N LYS A 2 -19.48 49.10 -5.71
CA LYS A 2 -19.76 47.70 -6.08
C LYS A 2 -19.99 46.88 -4.80
N ALA A 3 -21.19 46.33 -4.66
CA ALA A 3 -21.56 45.44 -3.56
C ALA A 3 -20.88 44.08 -3.74
N LYS A 4 -20.02 43.71 -2.79
CA LYS A 4 -19.47 42.35 -2.67
C LYS A 4 -20.51 41.48 -1.97
N ARG A 5 -20.92 40.39 -2.61
CA ARG A 5 -21.77 39.37 -1.99
C ARG A 5 -20.91 38.54 -1.03
N LEU A 6 -21.32 38.52 0.24
CA LEU A 6 -20.78 37.65 1.28
C LEU A 6 -21.26 36.22 0.98
N ILE A 7 -20.33 35.30 0.77
CA ILE A 7 -20.61 33.86 0.78
C ILE A 7 -20.45 33.45 2.24
N ILE A 8 -21.54 32.97 2.84
CA ILE A 8 -21.54 32.35 4.17
C ILE A 8 -21.30 30.88 3.92
N ASP A 9 -20.13 30.40 4.31
CA ASP A 9 -19.83 28.97 4.35
C ASP A 9 -20.51 28.40 5.60
N ASP A 10 -21.50 27.53 5.38
CA ASP A 10 -22.18 26.80 6.44
C ASP A 10 -21.22 25.76 7.04
N ASP A 11 -20.71 26.06 8.23
CA ASP A 11 -20.00 25.13 9.11
C ASP A 11 -20.91 23.93 9.48
N SER A 12 -20.93 22.91 8.63
CA SER A 12 -21.41 21.57 9.00
C SER A 12 -20.42 20.90 9.94
N SER A 13 -20.57 21.22 11.23
CA SER A 13 -19.94 20.52 12.35
C SER A 13 -20.38 19.06 12.39
N PRO A 14 -19.46 18.07 12.31
CA PRO A 14 -19.82 16.67 12.50
C PRO A 14 -20.05 16.42 13.99
N GLU A 15 -21.33 16.36 14.33
CA GLU A 15 -21.83 16.02 15.65
C GLU A 15 -21.21 14.72 16.16
N SER A 16 -20.47 14.87 17.26
CA SER A 16 -19.82 13.85 18.07
C SER A 16 -20.79 12.73 18.49
N ARG A 17 -20.80 11.62 17.75
CA ARG A 17 -21.42 10.36 18.23
C ARG A 17 -20.49 9.66 19.21
N ARG A 18 -20.59 10.06 20.48
CA ARG A 18 -20.17 9.25 21.63
C ARG A 18 -20.88 7.90 21.57
N THR A 19 -20.12 6.83 21.35
CA THR A 19 -20.58 5.47 21.59
C THR A 19 -20.69 5.24 23.10
N VAL A 20 -21.92 5.35 23.61
CA VAL A 20 -22.28 4.82 24.92
C VAL A 20 -22.09 3.31 24.89
N ARG A 21 -21.00 2.85 25.53
CA ARG A 21 -20.70 1.43 25.78
C ARG A 21 -21.76 0.90 26.76
N LYS A 22 -22.87 0.41 26.20
CA LYS A 22 -23.97 -0.20 26.94
C LYS A 22 -23.50 -1.57 27.41
N ASN A 23 -23.22 -1.67 28.72
CA ASN A 23 -23.06 -2.94 29.42
C ASN A 23 -24.34 -3.76 29.25
N CYS A 24 -24.31 -4.78 28.40
CA CYS A 24 -25.35 -5.79 28.35
C CYS A 24 -25.02 -6.89 29.35
N SER A 25 -25.83 -6.91 30.40
CA SER A 25 -25.90 -7.96 31.40
C SER A 25 -26.20 -9.31 30.78
N SER A 26 -25.52 -10.31 31.30
CA SER A 26 -25.78 -11.75 31.20
C SER A 26 -27.28 -12.06 31.15
N GLN A 27 -27.76 -12.60 30.03
CA GLN A 27 -28.98 -13.41 30.03
C GLN A 27 -28.60 -14.88 29.83
N GLU A 28 -28.62 -15.53 30.97
CA GLU A 28 -28.83 -16.94 31.26
C GLU A 28 -29.85 -17.57 30.29
N ALA A 29 -29.35 -18.22 29.24
CA ALA A 29 -30.15 -19.14 28.43
C ALA A 29 -29.98 -20.55 29.00
N ARG A 30 -30.93 -20.92 29.88
CA ARG A 30 -31.22 -22.30 30.28
C ARG A 30 -31.27 -23.19 29.05
N SER A 31 -30.25 -24.02 28.87
CA SER A 31 -30.29 -25.15 27.94
C SER A 31 -30.86 -26.34 28.68
N VAL A 32 -32.02 -26.79 28.21
CA VAL A 32 -32.78 -27.93 28.72
C VAL A 32 -31.96 -29.20 28.61
N GLU A 33 -31.78 -29.80 29.78
CA GLU A 33 -31.17 -31.09 30.08
C GLU A 33 -31.96 -32.22 29.38
N LYS A 34 -31.26 -33.05 28.60
CA LYS A 34 -31.72 -34.39 28.21
C LYS A 34 -30.71 -35.41 28.75
N PRO A 35 -31.16 -36.48 29.44
CA PRO A 35 -30.26 -37.48 30.00
C PRO A 35 -30.04 -38.62 29.00
N ALA A 36 -28.78 -38.99 28.77
CA ALA A 36 -28.46 -40.32 28.23
C ALA A 36 -27.05 -40.75 28.65
N LYS A 37 -27.03 -41.44 29.79
CA LYS A 37 -26.23 -42.63 30.10
C LYS A 37 -24.72 -42.57 29.83
N SER A 38 -24.03 -42.43 30.95
CA SER A 38 -22.78 -43.06 31.34
C SER A 38 -22.36 -44.31 30.55
N LYS A 39 -21.08 -44.36 30.19
CA LYS A 39 -20.22 -45.55 30.29
C LYS A 39 -18.75 -45.13 30.40
N ASP A 40 -18.30 -45.12 31.63
CA ASP A 40 -17.01 -45.57 32.18
C ASP A 40 -15.81 -45.74 31.22
N GLU A 41 -14.76 -44.96 31.53
CA GLU A 41 -13.31 -45.27 31.70
C GLU A 41 -12.66 -46.49 30.99
N PRO A 42 -11.33 -46.46 30.66
CA PRO A 42 -10.29 -45.90 31.53
C PRO A 42 -9.12 -45.15 30.89
N ILE A 43 -8.52 -44.36 31.78
CA ILE A 43 -7.16 -43.84 31.85
C ILE A 43 -6.13 -44.80 31.22
N MET A 44 -5.49 -44.35 30.14
CA MET A 44 -4.19 -44.86 29.71
C MET A 44 -3.26 -43.67 29.43
N LYS A 45 -2.50 -43.33 30.46
CA LYS A 45 -1.26 -42.55 30.35
C LYS A 45 -0.35 -43.23 29.33
N LYS A 46 0.05 -42.52 28.26
CA LYS A 46 1.30 -42.80 27.54
C LYS A 46 1.98 -41.49 27.16
N SER A 47 3.18 -41.35 27.71
CA SER A 47 4.24 -40.40 27.39
C SER A 47 4.55 -40.35 25.90
N CYS A 48 4.85 -39.16 25.37
CA CYS A 48 5.85 -39.01 24.32
C CYS A 48 6.53 -37.64 24.41
N THR A 49 7.72 -37.65 24.98
CA THR A 49 8.74 -36.62 24.76
C THR A 49 9.45 -36.99 23.47
N GLU A 50 9.22 -36.25 22.39
CA GLU A 50 10.00 -36.44 21.16
C GLU A 50 10.47 -35.09 20.63
N LYS A 51 11.78 -34.87 20.79
CA LYS A 51 12.58 -33.86 20.08
C LYS A 51 12.51 -34.16 18.59
N GLY A 52 11.55 -33.55 17.90
CA GLY A 52 11.42 -33.57 16.44
C GLY A 52 12.04 -32.33 15.81
N ARG A 53 13.30 -32.45 15.38
CA ARG A 53 14.01 -31.52 14.51
C ARG A 53 13.22 -31.36 13.20
N SER A 54 12.54 -30.21 13.01
CA SER A 54 11.83 -29.94 11.76
C SER A 54 12.84 -29.65 10.65
N THR A 55 13.08 -30.68 9.87
CA THR A 55 13.83 -30.63 8.61
C THR A 55 12.80 -30.32 7.53
N PHE A 56 13.03 -29.26 6.75
CA PHE A 56 12.14 -28.79 5.71
C PHE A 56 11.97 -29.90 4.64
N VAL A 57 10.80 -30.54 4.61
CA VAL A 57 10.46 -31.54 3.59
C VAL A 57 10.05 -30.80 2.31
N GLU A 58 10.96 -30.84 1.36
CA GLU A 58 10.80 -30.48 -0.04
C GLU A 58 9.63 -31.28 -0.64
N LYS A 59 8.51 -30.61 -0.94
CA LYS A 59 7.37 -31.24 -1.62
C LYS A 59 7.73 -31.44 -3.09
N SER A 60 8.21 -32.64 -3.41
CA SER A 60 8.41 -33.12 -4.76
C SER A 60 7.09 -33.06 -5.55
N GLN A 61 7.14 -32.30 -6.62
CA GLN A 61 6.08 -32.06 -7.59
C GLN A 61 5.89 -33.33 -8.44
N ALA A 62 4.82 -34.09 -8.18
CA ALA A 62 4.44 -35.24 -8.98
C ALA A 62 3.86 -34.77 -10.33
N SER A 63 4.73 -34.63 -11.32
CA SER A 63 4.38 -34.51 -12.74
C SER A 63 3.85 -35.84 -13.25
N ARG A 64 2.52 -35.94 -13.41
CA ARG A 64 1.89 -37.03 -14.16
C ARG A 64 2.07 -36.75 -15.65
N ARG A 65 2.89 -37.59 -16.27
CA ARG A 65 3.06 -37.73 -17.72
C ARG A 65 1.70 -37.97 -18.38
N ASP A 66 1.22 -36.99 -19.13
CA ASP A 66 0.26 -37.26 -20.19
C ASP A 66 1.01 -37.40 -21.51
N LYS A 67 0.81 -38.54 -22.16
CA LYS A 67 1.50 -38.96 -23.37
C LYS A 67 0.66 -38.49 -24.55
N GLY A 68 1.22 -37.57 -25.35
CA GLY A 68 0.83 -37.42 -26.75
C GLY A 68 0.45 -36.01 -27.14
N LYS A 69 1.34 -35.34 -27.87
CA LYS A 69 1.34 -35.32 -29.34
C LYS A 69 2.52 -34.44 -29.77
N ALA A 70 3.34 -34.99 -30.66
CA ALA A 70 4.41 -34.28 -31.32
C ALA A 70 3.79 -33.16 -32.17
N ILE A 71 4.11 -31.91 -31.83
CA ILE A 71 4.01 -30.79 -32.76
C ILE A 71 5.45 -30.37 -32.99
N LEU A 72 5.90 -30.68 -34.19
CA LEU A 72 7.22 -30.41 -34.74
C LEU A 72 7.26 -28.91 -35.03
N ASN A 73 7.74 -28.11 -34.08
CA ASN A 73 8.04 -26.71 -34.34
C ASN A 73 9.52 -26.61 -34.68
N GLU A 74 9.78 -26.20 -35.91
CA GLU A 74 11.10 -25.95 -36.47
C GLU A 74 11.92 -25.01 -35.58
N ASP A 75 13.15 -25.45 -35.31
CA ASP A 75 14.18 -24.71 -34.63
C ASP A 75 14.53 -23.43 -35.40
N ILE A 76 14.24 -22.27 -34.80
CA ILE A 76 14.91 -21.01 -35.13
C ILE A 76 16.20 -20.98 -34.30
N PRO A 77 17.40 -21.04 -34.91
CA PRO A 77 18.65 -20.90 -34.16
C PRO A 77 18.82 -19.45 -33.71
N LEU A 78 18.35 -19.15 -32.50
CA LEU A 78 18.72 -17.93 -31.78
C LEU A 78 20.22 -18.04 -31.45
N LYS A 79 21.04 -17.41 -32.29
CA LYS A 79 22.46 -17.18 -32.02
C LYS A 79 22.61 -16.52 -30.66
N ARG A 80 22.98 -17.32 -29.65
CA ARG A 80 23.51 -16.86 -28.37
C ARG A 80 24.79 -16.09 -28.69
N ARG A 81 24.76 -14.78 -28.47
CA ARG A 81 25.99 -14.02 -28.23
C ARG A 81 26.40 -14.35 -26.82
N ASP A 82 27.48 -15.11 -26.69
CA ASP A 82 28.23 -15.24 -25.45
C ASP A 82 28.80 -13.86 -25.12
N VAL A 83 28.09 -13.13 -24.28
CA VAL A 83 28.65 -11.99 -23.55
C VAL A 83 29.25 -12.59 -22.29
N PRO A 84 30.56 -12.45 -22.03
CA PRO A 84 31.14 -12.81 -20.75
C PRO A 84 30.54 -11.87 -19.71
N GLU A 85 29.71 -12.43 -18.84
CA GLU A 85 29.20 -11.78 -17.65
C GLU A 85 30.37 -11.67 -16.67
N GLU A 86 31.12 -10.57 -16.81
CA GLU A 86 32.17 -10.15 -15.91
C GLU A 86 31.55 -9.96 -14.52
N ARG A 87 31.75 -10.97 -13.67
CA ARG A 87 31.48 -10.91 -12.24
C ARG A 87 32.39 -9.87 -11.62
N THR A 88 31.94 -8.62 -11.63
CA THR A 88 32.49 -7.59 -10.76
C THR A 88 31.99 -7.89 -9.35
N GLN A 89 32.75 -8.72 -8.63
CA GLN A 89 32.80 -8.68 -7.18
C GLN A 89 33.14 -7.25 -6.78
N ARG A 90 32.13 -6.50 -6.32
CA ARG A 90 32.33 -5.33 -5.48
C ARG A 90 31.86 -5.72 -4.08
N GLU A 91 32.63 -6.59 -3.44
CA GLU A 91 32.71 -6.62 -1.98
C GLU A 91 33.36 -5.30 -1.56
N GLY A 92 32.50 -4.31 -1.29
CA GLY A 92 32.91 -3.11 -0.59
C GLY A 92 33.03 -3.41 0.91
N PRO A 93 34.03 -2.84 1.61
CA PRO A 93 34.22 -3.04 3.04
C PRO A 93 33.11 -2.33 3.83
N TRP A 94 31.99 -3.01 4.06
CA TRP A 94 30.91 -2.57 4.93
C TRP A 94 31.13 -2.97 6.41
N ALA A 95 32.39 -3.08 6.83
CA ALA A 95 32.78 -3.37 8.21
C ALA A 95 33.33 -2.15 8.98
N GLU A 96 33.45 -0.98 8.33
CA GLU A 96 34.14 0.18 8.91
C GLU A 96 33.28 1.46 8.93
N ALA A 97 31.96 1.32 9.04
CA ALA A 97 31.03 2.45 9.23
C ALA A 97 30.13 2.31 10.47
N ALA A 98 30.19 1.17 11.18
CA ALA A 98 29.46 0.95 12.43
C ALA A 98 30.25 1.41 13.67
N GLU A 99 31.57 1.57 13.57
CA GLU A 99 32.40 2.07 14.68
C GLU A 99 32.49 3.60 14.74
N VAL A 100 32.22 4.31 13.63
CA VAL A 100 32.24 5.79 13.62
C VAL A 100 31.01 6.41 14.30
N LEU A 101 29.93 5.65 14.51
CA LEU A 101 28.71 6.12 15.19
C LEU A 101 28.68 5.86 16.71
N THR A 102 29.75 5.30 17.29
CA THR A 102 29.85 5.08 18.76
C THR A 102 30.89 5.95 19.47
N MET A 103 31.62 6.82 18.74
CA MET A 103 32.66 7.69 19.32
C MET A 103 32.26 9.18 19.49
N SER A 104 31.01 9.58 19.24
CA SER A 104 30.59 10.99 19.31
C SER A 104 29.36 11.23 20.20
N LEU A 105 29.30 10.61 21.38
CA LEU A 105 28.24 10.79 22.38
C LEU A 105 28.78 11.25 23.75
N ASP A 106 29.91 11.96 23.77
CA ASP A 106 30.53 12.42 25.03
C ASP A 106 30.91 13.91 25.02
N THR A 107 30.30 14.69 24.13
CA THR A 107 30.27 16.15 24.28
C THR A 107 28.92 16.52 24.86
N GLU A 108 28.97 17.04 26.09
CA GLU A 108 27.91 17.71 26.86
C GLU A 108 27.35 18.88 26.05
N GLU A 109 26.59 18.59 25.01
CA GLU A 109 25.98 19.57 24.13
C GLU A 109 24.57 19.84 24.62
N ASP A 110 24.39 21.09 25.06
CA ASP A 110 23.22 21.64 25.74
C ASP A 110 21.92 21.33 24.96
N PRO A 111 20.93 20.65 25.56
CA PRO A 111 19.70 20.23 24.87
C PRO A 111 18.88 21.40 24.29
N MET A 112 19.11 22.64 24.74
CA MET A 112 18.47 23.82 24.15
C MET A 112 18.96 24.14 22.72
N ALA A 113 20.20 23.81 22.38
CA ALA A 113 20.75 24.13 21.05
C ALA A 113 20.15 23.23 19.94
N LEU A 114 19.73 22.01 20.27
CA LEU A 114 19.13 21.08 19.31
C LEU A 114 17.68 21.45 18.96
N GLU A 115 16.94 22.04 19.91
CA GLU A 115 15.56 22.49 19.69
C GLU A 115 15.50 23.72 18.76
N GLU A 116 16.49 24.62 18.84
CA GLU A 116 16.58 25.80 17.96
C GLU A 116 16.90 25.43 16.50
N VAL A 117 17.73 24.40 16.27
CA VAL A 117 18.07 23.93 14.91
C VAL A 117 16.88 23.19 14.27
N ALA A 118 16.09 22.44 15.05
CA ALA A 118 14.88 21.80 14.56
C ALA A 118 13.78 22.82 14.21
N ALA A 119 13.67 23.91 14.96
CA ALA A 119 12.72 24.99 14.66
C ALA A 119 13.06 25.72 13.35
N LYS A 120 14.34 25.92 13.03
CA LYS A 120 14.77 26.57 11.77
C LYS A 120 14.58 25.72 10.52
N ALA A 121 14.70 24.40 10.62
CA ALA A 121 14.55 23.51 9.46
C ALA A 121 13.10 23.34 8.98
N VAL A 122 12.11 23.67 9.82
CA VAL A 122 10.68 23.59 9.47
C VAL A 122 10.19 24.84 8.71
N GLU A 123 10.88 25.97 8.81
CA GLU A 123 10.46 27.22 8.15
C GLU A 123 10.87 27.26 6.65
N ASP A 124 11.97 26.63 6.27
CA ASP A 124 12.45 26.59 4.88
C ASP A 124 11.76 25.53 3.98
N VAL A 125 10.94 24.64 4.55
CA VAL A 125 10.17 23.63 3.77
C VAL A 125 8.79 24.14 3.36
N ALA A 126 8.33 25.28 3.90
CA ALA A 126 7.02 25.85 3.57
C ALA A 126 6.98 26.69 2.27
N ALA A 127 8.13 26.93 1.61
CA ALA A 127 8.20 27.76 0.40
C ALA A 127 8.22 26.98 -0.93
N THR A 128 8.21 25.64 -0.90
CA THR A 128 8.10 24.80 -2.11
C THR A 128 6.89 23.89 -2.04
N GLU A 129 5.71 24.46 -1.76
CA GLU A 129 4.46 23.80 -2.12
C GLU A 129 4.34 23.80 -3.65
N SER A 130 4.63 22.61 -4.16
CA SER A 130 4.29 22.11 -5.48
C SER A 130 2.94 22.62 -5.98
N GLU A 131 3.00 23.54 -6.92
CA GLU A 131 1.90 23.90 -7.81
C GLU A 131 1.38 22.61 -8.49
N PRO A 132 0.09 22.26 -8.36
CA PRO A 132 -0.46 21.08 -9.00
C PRO A 132 -0.35 21.26 -10.51
N GLN A 133 0.57 20.53 -11.15
CA GLN A 133 0.61 20.41 -12.59
C GLN A 133 -0.75 19.84 -13.05
N LYS A 134 -1.58 20.75 -13.54
CA LYS A 134 -2.81 20.49 -14.26
C LYS A 134 -2.43 19.78 -15.54
N VAL A 135 -2.27 18.45 -15.45
CA VAL A 135 -2.09 17.58 -16.60
C VAL A 135 -3.35 17.72 -17.45
N THR A 136 -3.24 18.53 -18.49
CA THR A 136 -4.22 18.68 -19.55
C THR A 136 -4.39 17.32 -20.21
N SER A 137 -5.51 16.68 -19.88
CA SER A 137 -5.98 15.47 -20.54
C SER A 137 -5.96 15.66 -22.07
N PRO A 138 -5.45 14.69 -22.84
CA PRO A 138 -5.50 14.72 -24.30
C PRO A 138 -6.96 14.77 -24.74
N ARG A 139 -7.42 15.97 -25.07
CA ARG A 139 -8.74 16.19 -25.65
C ARG A 139 -8.69 15.58 -27.05
N THR A 140 -9.35 14.45 -27.22
CA THR A 140 -9.69 13.86 -28.51
C THR A 140 -10.27 14.95 -29.40
N SER A 141 -9.46 15.39 -30.37
CA SER A 141 -9.84 16.32 -31.41
C SER A 141 -10.84 15.61 -32.31
N THR A 142 -12.13 15.78 -31.99
CA THR A 142 -13.21 15.53 -32.92
C THR A 142 -13.11 16.60 -33.99
N ASP A 143 -12.43 16.23 -35.07
CA ASP A 143 -12.17 17.03 -36.25
C ASP A 143 -13.50 17.50 -36.86
N THR A 144 -13.95 18.66 -36.40
CA THR A 144 -15.16 19.32 -36.87
C THR A 144 -14.75 20.06 -38.11
N ILE A 145 -15.09 19.49 -39.26
CA ILE A 145 -14.87 20.07 -40.59
C ILE A 145 -15.71 21.34 -40.66
N ILE A 146 -15.12 22.48 -40.28
CA ILE A 146 -15.69 23.80 -40.48
C ILE A 146 -15.62 24.06 -41.99
N LEU A 147 -16.75 23.90 -42.66
CA LEU A 147 -16.94 24.41 -44.01
C LEU A 147 -16.89 25.94 -43.93
N GLU A 148 -15.69 26.48 -44.19
CA GLU A 148 -15.42 27.90 -44.35
C GLU A 148 -16.34 28.45 -45.44
N LYS A 149 -17.33 29.23 -45.00
CA LYS A 149 -18.41 29.74 -45.82
C LYS A 149 -18.00 31.11 -46.34
N GLY A 150 -17.86 31.20 -47.66
CA GLY A 150 -18.13 32.42 -48.43
C GLY A 150 -17.11 33.54 -48.29
N LYS A 151 -16.03 33.45 -49.07
CA LYS A 151 -15.36 34.65 -49.60
C LYS A 151 -15.84 34.85 -51.03
N GLU A 152 -16.53 35.97 -51.23
CA GLU A 152 -17.12 36.39 -52.49
C GLU A 152 -16.05 36.52 -53.59
N PRO A 153 -16.28 35.97 -54.80
CA PRO A 153 -15.40 36.20 -55.94
C PRO A 153 -15.57 37.65 -56.42
N SER A 154 -14.55 38.46 -56.12
CA SER A 154 -14.37 39.82 -56.61
C SER A 154 -14.30 39.86 -58.13
N ALA A 155 -14.93 40.87 -58.70
CA ALA A 155 -15.06 41.14 -60.12
C ALA A 155 -13.72 41.21 -60.85
N GLU A 156 -13.48 40.26 -61.76
CA GLU A 156 -12.50 40.42 -62.83
C GLU A 156 -13.09 39.80 -64.11
N GLU A 157 -13.52 40.70 -65.00
CA GLU A 157 -14.03 40.41 -66.34
C GLU A 157 -12.99 39.59 -67.12
N THR A 158 -13.19 38.28 -67.18
CA THR A 158 -12.45 37.43 -68.11
C THR A 158 -13.39 37.01 -69.22
N GLN A 159 -13.03 37.41 -70.43
CA GLN A 159 -13.66 37.01 -71.69
C GLN A 159 -14.09 35.55 -71.65
N SER A 160 -15.40 35.32 -71.54
CA SER A 160 -16.01 34.02 -71.81
C SER A 160 -15.88 33.76 -73.30
N ALA A 161 -14.73 33.20 -73.68
CA ALA A 161 -14.58 32.50 -74.94
C ALA A 161 -15.78 31.58 -75.07
N THR A 162 -16.56 31.81 -76.13
CA THR A 162 -17.75 31.05 -76.53
C THR A 162 -17.38 29.59 -76.76
N LEU A 163 -17.10 28.84 -75.69
CA LEU A 163 -17.02 27.40 -75.71
C LEU A 163 -18.42 26.94 -76.06
N GLY A 164 -18.61 26.59 -77.32
CA GLY A 164 -19.90 26.14 -77.84
C GLY A 164 -20.41 25.00 -76.96
N ALA A 165 -21.73 24.89 -76.79
CA ALA A 165 -22.35 23.87 -75.94
C ALA A 165 -21.84 22.44 -76.20
N ILE A 166 -21.27 22.20 -77.38
CA ILE A 166 -20.59 20.97 -77.79
C ILE A 166 -19.33 20.68 -76.95
N ASP A 167 -18.50 21.69 -76.63
CA ASP A 167 -17.28 21.51 -75.84
C ASP A 167 -17.59 21.17 -74.38
N VAL A 168 -18.61 21.81 -73.79
CA VAL A 168 -19.07 21.51 -72.42
C VAL A 168 -19.65 20.08 -72.33
N LEU A 169 -20.39 19.64 -73.35
CA LEU A 169 -20.89 18.27 -73.42
C LEU A 169 -19.76 17.26 -73.60
N SER A 170 -18.74 17.55 -74.39
CA SER A 170 -17.62 16.62 -74.58
C SER A 170 -16.83 16.37 -73.29
N VAL A 171 -16.62 17.41 -72.48
CA VAL A 171 -15.86 17.32 -71.23
C VAL A 171 -16.61 16.52 -70.15
N GLN A 172 -17.95 16.59 -70.11
CA GLN A 172 -18.74 15.84 -69.11
C GLN A 172 -19.27 14.48 -69.59
N VAL A 173 -19.66 14.36 -70.86
CA VAL A 173 -20.33 13.15 -71.38
C VAL A 173 -19.33 12.06 -71.74
N LEU A 174 -18.16 12.41 -72.30
CA LEU A 174 -17.16 11.40 -72.69
C LEU A 174 -16.65 10.58 -71.48
N PRO A 175 -16.31 11.17 -70.32
CA PRO A 175 -15.93 10.40 -69.14
C PRO A 175 -17.05 9.48 -68.62
N LEU A 176 -18.32 9.93 -68.73
CA LEU A 176 -19.47 9.14 -68.30
C LEU A 176 -19.69 7.94 -69.23
N LEU A 177 -19.59 8.14 -70.55
CA LEU A 177 -19.71 7.06 -71.53
C LEU A 177 -18.59 6.05 -71.36
N GLN A 178 -17.35 6.52 -71.20
CA GLN A 178 -16.20 5.66 -70.97
C GLN A 178 -16.30 4.89 -69.64
N TYR A 179 -16.92 5.47 -68.61
CA TYR A 179 -17.25 4.79 -67.36
C TYR A 179 -18.31 3.70 -67.56
N LEU A 180 -19.35 3.96 -68.36
CA LEU A 180 -20.40 2.98 -68.66
C LEU A 180 -19.88 1.81 -69.50
N ASP A 181 -19.03 2.07 -70.50
CA ASP A 181 -18.39 1.03 -71.31
C ASP A 181 -17.46 0.18 -70.45
N ARG A 182 -16.62 0.81 -69.62
CA ARG A 182 -15.76 0.12 -68.66
C ARG A 182 -16.56 -0.67 -67.61
N LYS A 183 -17.79 -0.25 -67.29
CA LYS A 183 -18.71 -1.02 -66.44
C LYS A 183 -19.29 -2.21 -67.19
N ARG A 184 -19.68 -2.04 -68.45
CA ARG A 184 -20.23 -3.12 -69.28
C ARG A 184 -19.21 -4.24 -69.51
N GLU A 185 -17.96 -3.90 -69.78
CA GLU A 185 -16.88 -4.89 -70.00
C GLU A 185 -16.66 -5.76 -68.75
N LYS A 186 -16.74 -5.15 -67.54
CA LYS A 186 -16.69 -5.88 -66.27
C LYS A 186 -17.84 -6.87 -66.04
N TYR A 187 -18.99 -6.67 -66.66
CA TYR A 187 -20.12 -7.60 -66.58
C TYR A 187 -20.15 -8.62 -67.73
N ALA A 188 -19.42 -8.38 -68.82
CA ALA A 188 -19.29 -9.33 -69.92
C ALA A 188 -18.26 -10.44 -69.62
N GLU A 189 -17.25 -10.13 -68.81
CA GLU A 189 -16.19 -11.08 -68.43
C GLU A 189 -16.52 -11.90 -67.18
N GLY A 190 -17.60 -11.54 -66.47
CA GLY A 190 -18.16 -12.32 -65.37
C GLY A 190 -19.03 -13.45 -65.90
N ASN A 191 -18.69 -14.70 -65.57
CA ASN A 191 -19.38 -15.92 -65.96
C ASN A 191 -20.92 -15.75 -65.86
N PRO A 192 -21.66 -15.55 -66.98
CA PRO A 192 -23.08 -15.20 -66.95
C PRO A 192 -23.99 -16.39 -66.60
N SER A 193 -23.40 -17.54 -66.27
CA SER A 193 -24.10 -18.78 -65.94
C SER A 193 -24.32 -19.02 -64.45
N GLU A 194 -23.84 -18.14 -63.55
CA GLU A 194 -24.33 -18.18 -62.17
C GLU A 194 -25.80 -17.77 -62.16
N SER A 195 -26.67 -18.78 -62.18
CA SER A 195 -28.10 -18.64 -61.95
C SER A 195 -28.33 -17.73 -60.74
N TYR A 196 -29.34 -16.86 -60.79
CA TYR A 196 -29.79 -16.06 -59.65
C TYR A 196 -29.89 -16.89 -58.34
N VAL A 197 -30.28 -18.17 -58.46
CA VAL A 197 -30.32 -19.12 -57.35
C VAL A 197 -28.94 -19.39 -56.73
N GLU A 198 -27.89 -19.46 -57.53
CA GLU A 198 -26.51 -19.68 -57.09
C GLU A 198 -25.96 -18.45 -56.35
N ILE A 199 -26.20 -17.24 -56.87
CA ILE A 199 -25.85 -15.98 -56.19
C ILE A 199 -26.54 -15.90 -54.82
N VAL A 200 -27.84 -16.18 -54.75
CA VAL A 200 -28.60 -16.19 -53.49
C VAL A 200 -28.05 -17.24 -52.53
N ARG A 201 -27.68 -18.44 -53.02
CA ARG A 201 -27.05 -19.49 -52.21
C ARG A 201 -25.69 -19.06 -51.68
N ASN A 202 -24.83 -18.48 -52.52
CA ASN A 202 -23.49 -18.02 -52.14
C ASN A 202 -23.58 -16.90 -51.10
N TRP A 203 -24.46 -15.92 -51.31
CA TRP A 203 -24.73 -14.88 -50.33
C TRP A 203 -25.22 -15.43 -48.98
N THR A 204 -26.09 -16.45 -49.02
CA THR A 204 -26.60 -17.11 -47.80
C THR A 204 -25.49 -17.88 -47.07
N ARG A 205 -24.57 -18.53 -47.80
CA ARG A 205 -23.39 -19.18 -47.19
C ARG A 205 -22.47 -18.15 -46.55
N ALA A 206 -22.12 -17.08 -47.27
CA ALA A 206 -21.27 -16.00 -46.77
C ALA A 206 -21.86 -15.34 -45.50
N LYS A 207 -23.18 -15.09 -45.47
CA LYS A 207 -23.87 -14.60 -44.26
C LYS A 207 -23.76 -15.55 -43.08
N ARG A 208 -23.90 -16.86 -43.32
CA ARG A 208 -23.75 -17.88 -42.28
C ARG A 208 -22.32 -17.95 -41.76
N GLU A 209 -21.32 -17.88 -42.64
CA GLU A 209 -19.91 -17.85 -42.25
C GLU A 209 -19.57 -16.61 -41.42
N LEU A 210 -20.05 -15.42 -41.83
CA LEU A 210 -19.87 -14.18 -41.07
C LEU A 210 -20.51 -14.27 -39.66
N ALA A 211 -21.73 -14.82 -39.57
CA ALA A 211 -22.42 -14.99 -38.29
C ALA A 211 -21.67 -15.97 -37.36
N LEU A 212 -21.11 -17.05 -37.91
CA LEU A 212 -20.28 -17.99 -37.16
C LEU A 212 -18.98 -17.35 -36.67
N GLU A 213 -18.30 -16.57 -37.52
CA GLU A 213 -17.09 -15.86 -37.14
C GLU A 213 -17.37 -14.83 -36.03
N PHE A 214 -18.48 -14.09 -36.14
CA PHE A 214 -18.91 -13.14 -35.12
C PHE A 214 -19.17 -13.84 -33.78
N ALA A 215 -19.93 -14.94 -33.78
CA ALA A 215 -20.19 -15.73 -32.58
C ALA A 215 -18.89 -16.30 -31.96
N ALA A 216 -17.91 -16.68 -32.78
CA ALA A 216 -16.60 -17.13 -32.30
C ALA A 216 -15.80 -16.00 -31.65
N LYS A 217 -15.81 -14.78 -32.22
CA LYS A 217 -15.15 -13.60 -31.64
C LYS A 217 -15.81 -13.16 -30.34
N GLU A 218 -17.13 -13.18 -30.26
CA GLU A 218 -17.88 -12.84 -29.04
C GLU A 218 -17.56 -13.80 -27.88
N ARG A 219 -17.49 -15.11 -28.14
CA ARG A 219 -17.07 -16.08 -27.13
C ARG A 219 -15.65 -15.81 -26.63
N ARG A 220 -14.74 -15.39 -27.52
CA ARG A 220 -13.37 -15.02 -27.13
C ARG A 220 -13.36 -13.74 -26.27
N SER A 221 -14.15 -12.72 -26.63
CA SER A 221 -14.22 -11.47 -25.85
C SER A 221 -14.81 -11.69 -24.46
N GLN A 222 -15.86 -12.50 -24.34
CA GLN A 222 -16.45 -12.89 -23.05
C GLN A 222 -15.42 -13.59 -22.15
N SER A 223 -14.60 -14.48 -22.71
CA SER A 223 -13.52 -15.15 -21.96
C SER A 223 -12.46 -14.16 -21.46
N THR A 224 -12.08 -13.17 -22.27
CA THR A 224 -11.10 -12.15 -21.86
C THR A 224 -11.67 -11.20 -20.80
N GLU A 225 -12.94 -10.84 -20.89
CA GLU A 225 -13.61 -10.00 -19.90
C GLU A 225 -13.69 -10.71 -18.54
N ALA A 226 -14.06 -11.99 -18.52
CA ALA A 226 -14.07 -12.79 -17.29
C ALA A 226 -12.68 -12.87 -16.64
N LYS A 227 -11.61 -12.99 -17.44
CA LYS A 227 -10.23 -12.94 -16.95
C LYS A 227 -9.89 -11.58 -16.33
N TYR A 228 -10.29 -10.49 -16.96
CA TYR A 228 -10.08 -9.14 -16.42
C TYR A 228 -10.82 -8.93 -15.10
N GLN A 229 -12.09 -9.33 -15.01
CA GLN A 229 -12.85 -9.26 -13.76
C GLN A 229 -12.22 -10.12 -12.65
N ALA A 230 -11.69 -11.30 -12.98
CA ALA A 230 -11.00 -12.15 -12.01
C ALA A 230 -9.70 -11.51 -11.50
N LEU A 231 -8.92 -10.85 -12.38
CA LEU A 231 -7.73 -10.11 -11.98
C LEU A 231 -8.07 -8.91 -11.10
N GLN A 232 -9.12 -8.16 -11.45
CA GLN A 232 -9.58 -7.03 -10.66
C GLN A 232 -9.97 -7.45 -9.24
N ARG A 233 -10.74 -8.55 -9.09
CA ARG A 233 -11.10 -9.10 -7.78
C ARG A 233 -9.87 -9.54 -6.97
N LYS A 234 -8.90 -10.19 -7.62
CA LYS A 234 -7.64 -10.59 -6.96
C LYS A 234 -6.85 -9.38 -6.46
N LEU A 235 -6.76 -8.32 -7.27
CA LEU A 235 -6.06 -7.10 -6.90
C LEU A 235 -6.73 -6.43 -5.69
N THR A 236 -8.05 -6.32 -5.68
CA THR A 236 -8.79 -5.77 -4.54
C THR A 236 -8.56 -6.58 -3.26
N ALA A 237 -8.61 -7.92 -3.34
CA ALA A 237 -8.37 -8.80 -2.19
C ALA A 237 -6.92 -8.71 -1.68
N GLU A 238 -5.95 -8.57 -2.59
CA GLU A 238 -4.53 -8.35 -2.24
C GLU A 238 -4.34 -7.03 -1.47
N VAL A 239 -4.91 -5.94 -1.96
CA VAL A 239 -4.83 -4.62 -1.31
C VAL A 239 -5.46 -4.67 0.09
N GLU A 240 -6.62 -5.30 0.23
CA GLU A 240 -7.27 -5.45 1.53
C GLU A 240 -6.41 -6.26 2.52
N ARG A 241 -5.74 -7.32 2.04
CA ARG A 241 -4.83 -8.10 2.88
C ARG A 241 -3.63 -7.29 3.33
N ARG A 242 -3.04 -6.48 2.46
CA ARG A 242 -1.91 -5.60 2.81
C ARG A 242 -2.31 -4.59 3.88
N ARG A 243 -3.47 -3.94 3.73
CA ARG A 243 -4.00 -3.03 4.76
C ARG A 243 -4.18 -3.71 6.11
N LYS A 244 -4.70 -4.95 6.14
CA LYS A 244 -4.85 -5.71 7.39
C LYS A 244 -3.50 -6.09 8.02
N ALA A 245 -2.51 -6.43 7.20
CA ALA A 245 -1.17 -6.76 7.68
C ALA A 245 -0.45 -5.51 8.24
N GLU A 246 -0.60 -4.37 7.58
CA GLU A 246 -0.11 -3.07 8.04
C GLU A 246 -0.72 -2.69 9.39
N GLN A 247 -2.06 -2.78 9.51
CA GLN A 247 -2.76 -2.53 10.77
C GLN A 247 -2.29 -3.45 11.92
N ALA A 248 -2.00 -4.72 11.62
CA ALA A 248 -1.44 -5.65 12.61
C ALA A 248 0.02 -5.31 12.97
N GLY A 249 0.78 -4.78 12.02
CA GLY A 249 2.13 -4.26 12.25
C GLY A 249 2.13 -3.06 13.21
N ASP A 250 1.23 -2.10 12.98
CA ASP A 250 1.09 -0.90 13.82
C ASP A 250 0.74 -1.28 15.26
N SER A 251 -0.22 -2.20 15.46
CA SER A 251 -0.59 -2.66 16.81
C SER A 251 0.58 -3.34 17.55
N LEU A 252 1.41 -4.11 16.82
CA LEU A 252 2.58 -4.74 17.40
C LEU A 252 3.65 -3.70 17.79
N CYS A 253 3.82 -2.65 16.97
CA CYS A 253 4.71 -1.54 17.26
C CYS A 253 4.30 -0.84 18.56
N GLU A 254 3.01 -0.52 18.72
CA GLU A 254 2.47 0.08 19.95
C GLU A 254 2.71 -0.81 21.18
N ASP A 255 2.52 -2.13 21.06
CA ASP A 255 2.74 -3.06 22.16
C ASP A 255 4.23 -3.15 22.56
N VAL A 256 5.13 -3.13 21.58
CA VAL A 256 6.58 -3.09 21.84
C VAL A 256 6.98 -1.81 22.56
N GLU A 257 6.48 -0.65 22.12
CA GLU A 257 6.73 0.62 22.80
C GLU A 257 6.16 0.62 24.22
N ARG A 258 4.94 0.11 24.41
CA ARG A 258 4.33 -0.04 25.74
C ARG A 258 5.16 -0.92 26.66
N ALA A 259 5.70 -2.03 26.13
CA ALA A 259 6.59 -2.92 26.87
C ALA A 259 7.91 -2.24 27.25
N LYS A 260 8.53 -1.48 26.33
CA LYS A 260 9.72 -0.65 26.62
C LYS A 260 9.44 0.35 27.75
N CYS A 261 8.34 1.09 27.66
CA CYS A 261 7.91 2.04 28.69
C CYS A 261 7.63 1.37 30.04
N ALA A 262 7.11 0.14 30.05
CA ALA A 262 6.95 -0.64 31.27
C ALA A 262 8.31 -1.05 31.87
N SER A 263 9.26 -1.48 31.05
CA SER A 263 10.61 -1.84 31.47
C SER A 263 11.38 -0.66 32.07
N VAL A 264 11.34 0.50 31.42
CA VAL A 264 11.96 1.74 31.93
C VAL A 264 11.36 2.14 33.27
N ARG A 265 10.01 2.13 33.39
CA ARG A 265 9.34 2.40 34.67
C ARG A 265 9.75 1.43 35.78
N HIS A 266 9.90 0.14 35.46
CA HIS A 266 10.36 -0.86 36.42
C HIS A 266 11.80 -0.57 36.89
N LEU A 267 12.71 -0.23 35.97
CA LEU A 267 14.10 0.12 36.29
C LEU A 267 14.19 1.35 37.20
N VAL A 268 13.46 2.42 36.86
CA VAL A 268 13.39 3.65 37.67
C VAL A 268 12.86 3.34 39.07
N ARG A 269 11.79 2.55 39.18
CA ARG A 269 11.23 2.12 40.46
C ARG A 269 12.25 1.33 41.28
N GLN A 270 13.00 0.42 40.65
CA GLN A 270 14.03 -0.36 41.33
C GLN A 270 15.18 0.51 41.84
N ASN A 271 15.65 1.48 41.05
CA ASN A 271 16.68 2.43 41.48
C ASN A 271 16.20 3.26 42.68
N LEU A 272 14.97 3.79 42.60
CA LEU A 272 14.39 4.55 43.69
C LEU A 272 14.29 3.74 44.98
N MET A 273 13.84 2.48 44.90
CA MET A 273 13.77 1.59 46.06
C MET A 273 15.14 1.37 46.71
N LYS A 274 16.20 1.13 45.91
CA LYS A 274 17.57 0.97 46.42
C LYS A 274 18.06 2.23 47.15
N ARG A 275 17.76 3.41 46.60
CA ARG A 275 18.13 4.69 47.23
C ARG A 275 17.37 4.91 48.55
N LEU A 276 16.08 4.62 48.58
CA LEU A 276 15.27 4.73 49.81
C LEU A 276 15.76 3.77 50.89
N GLU A 277 16.15 2.55 50.52
CA GLU A 277 16.72 1.57 51.44
C GLU A 277 18.06 2.05 52.02
N ALA A 278 18.95 2.59 51.17
CA ALA A 278 20.21 3.19 51.62
C ALA A 278 20.01 4.38 52.57
N CYS A 279 19.06 5.28 52.26
CA CYS A 279 18.70 6.40 53.15
C CYS A 279 18.19 5.90 54.50
N ARG A 280 17.35 4.86 54.50
CA ARG A 280 16.82 4.27 55.74
C ARG A 280 17.95 3.69 56.59
N THR A 281 18.87 2.94 56.00
CA THR A 281 20.02 2.38 56.74
C THR A 281 20.93 3.45 57.31
N ALA A 282 21.11 4.58 56.60
CA ALA A 282 21.88 5.71 57.12
C ALA A 282 21.19 6.40 58.30
N TYR A 283 19.88 6.63 58.19
CA TYR A 283 19.08 7.21 59.27
C TYR A 283 19.07 6.33 60.54
N ASP A 284 18.92 5.01 60.37
CA ASP A 284 18.95 4.06 61.49
C ASP A 284 20.32 4.07 62.19
N ALA A 285 21.42 4.23 61.43
CA ALA A 285 22.77 4.37 61.99
C ALA A 285 22.95 5.69 62.75
N GLU A 286 22.56 6.82 62.15
CA GLU A 286 22.62 8.14 62.80
C GLU A 286 21.76 8.18 64.08
N SER A 287 20.58 7.55 64.06
CA SER A 287 19.73 7.43 65.26
C SER A 287 20.43 6.69 66.39
N SER A 288 21.18 5.63 66.07
CA SER A 288 21.95 4.88 67.07
C SER A 288 23.08 5.71 67.68
N GLU A 289 23.78 6.53 66.88
CA GLU A 289 24.83 7.43 67.38
C GLU A 289 24.24 8.49 68.33
N VAL A 290 23.06 9.02 68.02
CA VAL A 290 22.36 9.97 68.90
C VAL A 290 22.00 9.33 70.24
N ASP A 291 21.51 8.09 70.23
CA ASP A 291 21.19 7.35 71.45
C ASP A 291 22.44 7.09 72.31
N GLU A 292 23.57 6.75 71.68
CA GLU A 292 24.86 6.58 72.37
C GLU A 292 25.36 7.90 72.99
N LEU A 293 25.30 9.01 72.25
CA LEU A 293 25.68 10.34 72.75
C LEU A 293 24.78 10.78 73.90
N GLN A 294 23.48 10.48 73.83
CA GLN A 294 22.53 10.79 74.90
C GLN A 294 22.84 9.96 76.16
N ALA A 295 23.18 8.68 76.02
CA ALA A 295 23.60 7.83 77.13
C ALA A 295 24.88 8.35 77.80
N ALA A 296 25.89 8.71 77.01
CA ALA A 296 27.15 9.28 77.51
C ALA A 296 26.95 10.62 78.22
N ALA A 297 26.07 11.48 77.71
CA ALA A 297 25.75 12.76 78.35
C ALA A 297 25.07 12.56 79.73
N GLU A 298 24.14 11.61 79.84
CA GLU A 298 23.51 11.27 81.11
C GLU A 298 24.49 10.63 82.11
N GLU A 299 25.45 9.83 81.65
CA GLU A 299 26.53 9.29 82.47
C GLU A 299 27.44 10.40 83.02
N ALA A 300 27.95 11.28 82.16
CA ALA A 300 28.80 12.41 82.56
C ALA A 300 28.08 13.33 83.57
N LYS A 301 26.77 13.52 83.41
CA LYS A 301 25.94 14.27 84.36
C LYS A 301 25.88 13.58 85.73
N ARG A 302 25.77 12.25 85.78
CA ARG A 302 25.79 11.50 87.05
C ARG A 302 27.16 11.57 87.72
N GLU A 303 28.24 11.43 86.97
CA GLU A 303 29.60 11.58 87.49
C GLU A 303 29.82 12.96 88.11
N TYR A 304 29.44 14.02 87.39
CA TYR A 304 29.51 15.39 87.90
C TYR A 304 28.72 15.58 89.20
N GLN A 305 27.51 15.02 89.29
CA GLN A 305 26.71 15.05 90.52
C GLN A 305 27.40 14.30 91.67
N ALA A 306 28.02 13.16 91.40
CA ALA A 306 28.77 12.40 92.40
C ALA A 306 30.00 13.17 92.91
N GLU A 307 30.76 13.80 92.01
CA GLU A 307 31.90 14.66 92.38
C GLU A 307 31.48 15.84 93.25
N LEU A 308 30.38 16.51 92.89
CA LEU A 308 29.81 17.59 93.71
C LEU A 308 29.44 17.10 95.12
N ALA A 309 28.83 15.93 95.25
CA ALA A 309 28.48 15.36 96.54
C ALA A 309 29.72 15.05 97.40
N ILE A 310 30.79 14.50 96.79
CA ILE A 310 32.06 14.23 97.46
C ILE A 310 32.71 15.54 97.94
N ASN A 311 32.75 16.56 97.10
CA ASN A 311 33.33 17.86 97.46
C ASN A 311 32.54 18.53 98.59
N TRP A 312 31.20 18.49 98.56
CA TRP A 312 30.37 18.99 99.65
C TRP A 312 30.65 18.28 100.98
N ALA A 313 30.81 16.95 100.97
CA ALA A 313 31.11 16.18 102.17
C ALA A 313 32.47 16.53 102.79
N ARG A 314 33.45 17.00 102.01
CA ARG A 314 34.75 17.44 102.54
C ARG A 314 34.69 18.77 103.31
N PHE A 315 33.64 19.56 103.12
CA PHE A 315 33.47 20.86 103.78
C PHE A 315 32.68 20.79 105.09
N GLN A 316 32.09 19.63 105.42
CA GLN A 316 31.41 19.38 106.69
C GLN A 316 32.37 18.79 107.72
#